data_AF-A0A1Y3AVA7-F1
#
_entry.id   AF-A0A1Y3AVA7-F1
#
_cell.length_a   1.000
_cell.length_b   1.000
_cell.length_c   1.000
_cell.angle_alpha   90.00
_cell.angle_beta   90.00
_cell.angle_gamma   90.00
#
_symmetry.space_group_name_H-M   'P 1'
#
loop_
_entity.id
_entity.type
_entity.pdbx_description
1 polymer ?
#
loop_
_entity_poly.entity_id
_entity_poly.type
_entity_poly.pdbx_seq_one_letter_code
_entity_poly.pdbx_strand_id
1 'polypeptide(L)'
;MDKPETFAWFRSEPMSLCQLYLQTESVYHIVALLGEKGICQFRDLNKSNNSFQRKFVAEIRRCAEMERKIIFFEKEMERDGISVVKNVNEQLFNIPSMKDLG
;
A
#
# COMPACT_ATOMS: atom_id res chain seq x y z
N MET A 1 -23.87 -17.38 -6.60
CA MET A 1 -25.00 -16.60 -7.15
C MET A 1 -24.40 -15.29 -7.59
N ASP A 2 -23.78 -15.31 -8.76
CA ASP A 2 -23.02 -14.19 -9.30
C ASP A 2 -24.00 -13.13 -9.77
N LYS A 3 -23.92 -11.94 -9.16
CA LYS A 3 -24.75 -10.79 -9.53
C LYS A 3 -24.07 -10.10 -10.72
N PRO A 4 -24.83 -9.73 -11.77
CA PRO A 4 -24.26 -9.07 -12.94
C PRO A 4 -23.65 -7.72 -12.54
N GLU A 5 -22.55 -7.37 -13.20
CA GLU A 5 -21.81 -6.12 -13.00
C GLU A 5 -22.69 -4.93 -13.40
N THR A 6 -23.35 -4.32 -12.41
CA THR A 6 -24.13 -3.10 -12.60
C THR A 6 -23.19 -1.92 -12.72
N PHE A 7 -22.88 -1.51 -13.95
CA PHE A 7 -22.20 -0.24 -14.22
C PHE A 7 -23.05 0.93 -13.70
N ALA A 8 -22.74 1.38 -12.49
CA ALA A 8 -23.49 2.42 -11.79
C ALA A 8 -22.93 3.81 -12.14
N TRP A 9 -23.36 4.35 -13.29
CA TRP A 9 -22.94 5.69 -13.73
C TRP A 9 -23.56 6.84 -12.89
N PHE A 10 -24.74 6.60 -12.30
CA PHE A 10 -25.51 7.65 -11.61
C PHE A 10 -25.57 7.49 -10.09
N ARG A 11 -25.09 6.36 -9.54
CA ARG A 11 -25.11 6.04 -8.10
C ARG A 11 -23.85 5.28 -7.69
N SER A 12 -23.51 5.33 -6.40
CA SER A 12 -22.41 4.55 -5.84
C SER A 12 -22.65 3.05 -6.00
N GLU A 13 -21.60 2.29 -6.28
CA GLU A 13 -21.63 0.83 -6.30
C GLU A 13 -21.92 0.26 -4.89
N PRO A 14 -22.70 -0.83 -4.77
CA PRO A 14 -22.99 -1.44 -3.47
C PRO A 14 -21.72 -1.96 -2.79
N MET A 15 -21.47 -1.50 -1.55
CA MET A 15 -20.33 -1.92 -0.73
C MET A 15 -20.74 -2.94 0.33
N SER A 16 -19.84 -3.89 0.65
CA SER A 16 -20.02 -4.87 1.73
C SER A 16 -18.92 -4.75 2.78
N LEU A 17 -19.27 -4.86 4.06
CA LEU A 17 -18.31 -4.91 5.15
C LEU A 17 -17.94 -6.37 5.44
N CYS A 18 -16.65 -6.69 5.31
CA CYS A 18 -16.12 -8.01 5.58
C CYS A 18 -15.16 -7.98 6.78
N GLN A 19 -15.14 -9.05 7.56
CA GLN A 19 -14.18 -9.25 8.64
C GLN A 19 -13.13 -10.28 8.20
N LEU A 20 -11.86 -9.89 8.28
CA LEU A 20 -10.74 -10.71 7.82
C LEU A 20 -9.96 -11.26 9.02
N TYR A 21 -9.79 -12.58 9.07
CA TYR A 21 -8.97 -13.27 10.06
C TYR A 21 -7.74 -13.84 9.35
N LEU A 22 -6.54 -13.41 9.76
CA LEU A 22 -5.29 -13.78 9.13
C LEU A 22 -4.32 -14.41 10.13
N GLN A 23 -3.61 -15.44 9.68
CA GLN A 23 -2.45 -15.98 10.40
C GLN A 23 -1.21 -15.13 10.12
N THR A 24 -0.41 -14.86 11.16
CA THR A 24 0.76 -13.95 11.10
C THR A 24 1.69 -14.23 9.92
N GLU A 25 1.97 -15.51 9.62
CA GLU A 25 2.86 -15.93 8.54
C GLU A 25 2.35 -15.56 7.13
N SER A 26 1.03 -15.52 6.95
CA SER A 26 0.40 -15.26 5.65
C SER A 26 -0.09 -13.81 5.48
N VAL A 27 -0.06 -13.00 6.55
CA VAL A 27 -0.55 -11.61 6.53
C VAL A 27 0.13 -10.81 5.42
N TYR A 28 1.45 -10.89 5.32
CA TYR A 28 2.21 -10.08 4.34
C TYR A 28 1.77 -10.38 2.91
N HIS A 29 1.69 -11.66 2.54
CA HIS A 29 1.31 -12.08 1.21
C HIS A 29 -0.13 -11.67 0.86
N ILE A 30 -1.07 -11.87 1.78
CA ILE A 30 -2.48 -11.58 1.55
C ILE A 30 -2.71 -10.06 1.44
N VAL A 31 -2.05 -9.26 2.29
CA VAL A 31 -2.13 -7.79 2.23
C VAL A 31 -1.52 -7.27 0.92
N ALA A 32 -0.42 -7.86 0.45
CA ALA A 32 0.17 -7.51 -0.84
C ALA A 32 -0.79 -7.81 -2.00
N LEU A 33 -1.41 -9.00 -2.02
CA LEU A 33 -2.40 -9.37 -3.03
C LEU A 33 -3.63 -8.45 -3.02
N LEU A 34 -4.11 -8.08 -1.84
CA LEU A 34 -5.22 -7.14 -1.69
C LEU A 34 -4.85 -5.73 -2.17
N GLY A 35 -3.62 -5.30 -1.89
CA GLY A 35 -3.06 -4.03 -2.37
C GLY A 35 -2.93 -4.00 -3.89
N GLU A 36 -2.48 -5.08 -4.51
CA GLU A 36 -2.37 -5.23 -5.97
C GLU A 36 -3.76 -5.21 -6.64
N LYS A 37 -4.75 -5.87 -6.04
CA LYS A 37 -6.13 -5.88 -6.57
C LYS A 37 -6.85 -4.54 -6.40
N GLY A 38 -6.52 -3.76 -5.38
CA GLY A 38 -7.12 -2.43 -5.16
C GLY A 38 -8.62 -2.42 -4.83
N ILE A 39 -9.20 -3.56 -4.44
CA ILE A 39 -10.66 -3.73 -4.26
C ILE A 39 -11.18 -3.49 -2.84
N CYS A 40 -10.30 -3.27 -1.86
CA CYS A 40 -10.69 -3.19 -0.46
C CYS A 40 -10.20 -1.92 0.23
N GLN A 41 -11.05 -1.37 1.10
CA GLN A 41 -10.72 -0.27 1.99
C GLN A 41 -10.62 -0.76 3.43
N PHE A 42 -9.46 -0.62 4.06
CA PHE A 42 -9.27 -0.99 5.47
C PHE A 42 -9.84 0.09 6.40
N ARG A 43 -10.56 -0.35 7.44
CA ARG A 43 -11.01 0.52 8.54
C ARG A 43 -10.02 0.43 9.70
N ASP A 44 -9.57 1.58 10.20
CA ASP A 44 -8.75 1.60 11.42
C ASP A 44 -9.62 1.20 12.63
N LEU A 45 -9.31 0.03 13.20
CA LEU A 45 -9.92 -0.50 14.42
C LEU A 45 -9.21 -0.01 15.69
N ASN A 46 -7.99 0.53 15.58
CA ASN A 46 -7.11 0.89 16.69
C ASN A 46 -6.98 2.42 16.86
N LYS A 47 -8.06 3.18 16.62
CA LYS A 47 -8.04 4.66 16.65
C LYS A 47 -7.65 5.24 18.01
N SER A 48 -7.97 4.55 19.10
CA SER A 48 -7.60 4.94 20.46
C SER A 48 -6.16 4.63 20.82
N ASN A 49 -5.48 3.78 20.05
CA ASN A 49 -4.11 3.38 20.32
C ASN A 49 -3.14 4.38 19.69
N ASN A 50 -2.21 4.88 20.51
CA ASN A 50 -1.17 5.81 20.08
C ASN A 50 -0.36 5.20 18.94
N SER A 51 -0.08 5.99 17.90
CA SER A 51 0.72 5.59 16.75
C SER A 51 2.06 4.96 17.13
N PHE A 52 2.67 5.37 18.26
CA PHE A 52 3.96 4.84 18.73
C PHE A 52 3.87 3.48 19.45
N GLN A 53 2.68 3.07 19.87
CA GLN A 53 2.46 1.81 20.60
C GLN A 53 1.83 0.72 19.73
N ARG A 54 1.64 0.99 18.43
CA ARG A 54 1.10 0.02 17.49
C ARG A 54 2.10 -1.12 17.25
N LYS A 55 1.57 -2.32 16.97
CA LYS A 55 2.34 -3.57 16.87
C LYS A 55 3.50 -3.53 15.86
N PHE A 56 3.36 -2.80 14.74
CA PHE A 56 4.31 -2.83 13.61
C PHE A 56 5.19 -1.58 13.49
N VAL A 57 5.32 -0.79 14.56
CA VAL A 57 6.06 0.49 14.52
C VAL A 57 7.54 0.27 14.26
N ALA A 58 8.14 -0.82 14.77
CA ALA A 58 9.55 -1.12 14.56
C ALA A 58 9.86 -1.41 13.08
N GLU A 59 8.99 -2.18 12.42
CA GLU A 59 9.11 -2.54 11.02
C GLU A 59 8.94 -1.32 10.11
N ILE A 60 7.95 -0.46 10.39
CA ILE A 60 7.73 0.79 9.66
C ILE A 60 8.97 1.70 9.77
N ARG A 61 9.52 1.84 10.98
CA ARG A 61 10.74 2.63 11.20
C ARG A 61 11.94 2.08 10.42
N ARG A 62 12.12 0.75 10.43
CA ARG A 62 13.19 0.09 9.67
C ARG A 62 13.07 0.34 8.16
N CYS A 63 11.86 0.30 7.62
CA CYS A 63 11.60 0.64 6.21
C CYS A 63 11.91 2.11 5.91
N ALA A 64 11.49 3.04 6.77
CA ALA A 64 11.78 4.47 6.59
C ALA A 64 13.30 4.78 6.69
N GLU A 65 14.05 4.06 7.52
CA GLU A 65 15.51 4.16 7.57
C GLU A 65 16.18 3.65 6.29
N MET A 66 15.69 2.54 5.76
CA MET A 66 16.20 1.97 4.52
C MET A 66 15.94 2.89 3.33
N GLU A 67 14.74 3.46 3.24
CA GLU A 67 14.38 4.44 2.21
C GLU A 67 15.31 5.66 2.25
N ARG A 68 15.61 6.20 3.44
CA ARG A 68 16.57 7.30 3.59
C ARG A 68 17.95 6.96 3.05
N LYS A 69 18.44 5.74 3.28
CA LYS A 69 19.73 5.28 2.74
C LYS A 69 19.69 5.16 1.21
N ILE A 70 18.62 4.60 0.66
CA ILE A 70 18.43 4.47 -0.79
C ILE A 70 18.43 5.85 -1.45
N ILE A 71 17.65 6.79 -0.94
CA ILE A 71 17.60 8.18 -1.45
C ILE A 71 18.97 8.85 -1.39
N PHE A 72 19.74 8.62 -0.31
CA PHE A 72 21.10 9.12 -0.21
C PHE A 72 21.99 8.54 -1.32
N PHE A 73 21.96 7.22 -1.53
CA PHE A 73 22.73 6.60 -2.61
C PHE A 73 22.34 7.10 -3.99
N GLU A 74 21.04 7.25 -4.28
CA GLU A 74 20.58 7.82 -5.56
C GLU A 74 21.18 9.21 -5.81
N LYS A 75 21.24 10.07 -4.78
CA LYS A 75 21.83 11.41 -4.89
C LYS A 75 23.35 11.40 -5.09
N GLU A 76 24.05 10.47 -4.45
CA GLU A 76 25.51 10.32 -4.65
C GLU A 76 25.79 9.80 -6.06
N MET A 77 25.02 8.81 -6.53
CA MET A 77 25.15 8.27 -7.88
C MET A 77 24.87 9.32 -8.98
N GLU A 78 23.86 10.16 -8.77
CA GLU A 78 23.56 11.29 -9.66
C GLU A 78 24.73 12.29 -9.71
N ARG A 79 25.35 12.57 -8.56
CA ARG A 79 26.53 13.46 -8.49
C ARG A 79 27.73 12.88 -9.24
N ASP A 80 27.92 11.57 -9.17
CA ASP A 80 29.03 10.86 -9.83
C ASP A 80 28.74 10.55 -11.31
N GLY A 81 27.61 11.00 -11.86
CA GLY A 81 27.23 10.80 -13.25
C GLY A 81 26.81 9.37 -13.60
N ILE A 82 26.51 8.55 -12.58
CA ILE A 82 26.06 7.16 -12.74
C ILE A 82 24.54 7.18 -12.98
N SER A 83 24.12 6.81 -14.19
CA SER A 83 22.70 6.67 -14.52
C SER A 83 22.08 5.50 -13.77
N VAL A 84 21.20 5.80 -12.80
CA VAL A 84 20.41 4.80 -12.11
C VAL A 84 19.31 4.32 -13.06
N VAL A 85 19.48 3.11 -13.61
CA VAL A 85 18.39 2.45 -14.35
C VAL A 85 17.32 2.05 -13.34
N LYS A 86 16.28 2.87 -13.23
CA LYS A 86 15.08 2.52 -12.48
C LYS A 86 14.34 1.43 -13.28
N ASN A 87 14.70 0.16 -13.07
CA ASN A 87 13.84 -0.96 -13.46
C ASN A 87 12.67 -1.01 -12.49
N VAL A 88 11.80 0.00 -12.57
CA VAL A 88 10.46 -0.11 -12.03
C VAL A 88 9.70 -0.85 -13.12
N ASN A 89 9.37 -2.11 -12.89
CA ASN A 89 8.14 -2.63 -13.48
C ASN A 89 7.01 -1.77 -12.88
N GLU A 90 6.77 -0.60 -13.47
CA GLU A 90 5.77 0.42 -13.10
C GLU A 90 4.34 -0.14 -13.11
N GLN A 91 4.17 -1.38 -13.55
CA GLN A 91 2.90 -2.09 -13.58
C GLN A 91 2.47 -2.68 -12.23
N LEU A 92 3.33 -2.75 -11.20
CA LEU A 92 2.96 -3.35 -9.90
C LEU A 92 2.54 -2.37 -8.78
N PHE A 93 2.80 -1.07 -8.90
CA PHE A 93 2.44 -0.09 -7.87
C PHE A 93 1.69 1.11 -8.43
N ASN A 94 0.72 0.87 -9.32
CA ASN A 94 -0.27 1.87 -9.71
C ASN A 94 -1.29 2.08 -8.57
N ILE A 95 -0.79 2.38 -7.37
CA ILE A 95 -1.61 2.89 -6.28
C ILE A 95 -1.79 4.38 -6.62
N PRO A 96 -3.00 4.83 -6.97
CA PRO A 96 -3.24 6.25 -7.20
C PRO A 96 -2.76 7.02 -5.97
N SER A 97 -1.96 8.06 -6.16
CA SER A 97 -1.61 8.95 -5.06
C SER A 97 -2.91 9.47 -4.45
N MET A 98 -2.97 9.63 -3.13
CA MET A 98 -4.13 10.25 -2.47
C MET A 98 -4.42 11.66 -3.04
N LYS A 99 -3.43 12.32 -3.66
CA LYS A 99 -3.58 13.61 -4.35
C LYS A 99 -4.23 13.50 -5.73
N ASP A 100 -4.26 12.31 -6.31
CA ASP A 100 -4.86 12.05 -7.63
C ASP A 100 -6.34 11.65 -7.50
N LEU A 101 -6.86 11.58 -6.27
CA LEU A 101 -8.24 11.22 -5.95
C LEU A 101 -9.16 12.41 -5.62
N GLY A 102 -8.69 13.66 -5.81
CA GLY A 102 -9.49 14.88 -5.61
C GLY A 102 -8.67 16.08 -5.16
#